data_AF-A0A1X0S4G6-F1
#
_entry.id   AF-A0A1X0S4G6-F1
#
_cell.length_a   1.000
_cell.length_b   1.000
_cell.length_c   1.000
_cell.angle_alpha   90.00
_cell.angle_beta   90.00
_cell.angle_gamma   90.00
#
_symmetry.space_group_name_H-M   'P 1'
#
loop_
_entity.id
_entity.type
_entity.pdbx_description
1 polymer ?
#
loop_
_entity_poly.entity_id
_entity_poly.type
_entity_poly.pdbx_seq_one_letter_code
_entity_poly.pdbx_strand_id
1 'polypeptide(L)' 'KTFRRRYRITPVLAFLDIKSAYDTVDRRQIWHALENTAPAALVSLLRNLFDEVQIEVLLNNATST' A
#
# COMPACT_ATOMS: atom_id res chain seq x y z
N LYS A 1 -15.07 26.54 4.59
CA LYS A 1 -15.43 27.33 3.39
C LYS A 1 -15.54 26.37 2.20
N THR A 2 -16.73 26.18 1.63
CA THR A 2 -17.00 25.22 0.55
C THR A 2 -16.17 25.53 -0.70
N PHE A 3 -15.60 24.51 -1.36
CA PHE A 3 -14.78 24.62 -2.58
C PHE A 3 -15.47 25.47 -3.67
N ARG A 4 -16.78 25.26 -3.85
CA ARG A 4 -17.68 26.07 -4.70
C ARG A 4 -17.59 27.58 -4.41
N ARG A 5 -17.62 27.98 -3.13
CA ARG A 5 -17.59 29.39 -2.71
C ARG A 5 -16.21 30.02 -2.90
N ARG A 6 -15.14 29.22 -2.82
CA ARG A 6 -13.75 29.69 -2.96
C ARG A 6 -13.36 29.88 -4.43
N TYR A 7 -13.78 28.97 -5.30
CA TYR A 7 -13.32 28.95 -6.69
C TYR A 7 -14.39 29.40 -7.70
N ARG A 8 -15.64 29.65 -7.26
CA ARG A 8 -16.76 30.09 -8.12
C ARG A 8 -16.99 29.19 -9.35
N ILE A 9 -16.59 27.93 -9.25
CA ILE A 9 -16.76 26.89 -10.28
C ILE A 9 -17.64 25.75 -9.77
N THR A 10 -18.34 25.09 -10.68
CA THR A 10 -18.98 23.79 -10.42
C THR A 10 -17.87 22.74 -10.31
N PRO A 11 -17.67 22.10 -9.14
CA PRO A 11 -16.63 21.09 -8.99
C PRO A 11 -16.99 19.87 -9.83
N VAL A 12 -16.03 19.41 -10.62
CA VAL A 12 -16.09 18.09 -11.27
C VAL A 12 -15.53 17.08 -10.29
N LEU A 13 -16.23 15.96 -10.10
CA LEU A 13 -15.80 14.87 -9.24
C LEU A 13 -15.34 13.71 -10.12
N ALA A 14 -14.12 13.23 -9.88
CA ALA A 14 -13.61 12.00 -10.46
C ALA A 14 -13.48 10.95 -9.36
N PHE A 15 -13.99 9.75 -9.61
CA PHE A 15 -13.75 8.59 -8.77
C PHE A 15 -12.60 7.80 -9.37
N LEU A 16 -11.55 7.57 -8.58
CA LEU A 16 -10.38 6.80 -8.98
C LEU A 16 -10.30 5.57 -8.08
N ASP A 17 -10.44 4.40 -8.71
CA ASP A 17 -10.13 3.13 -8.10
C ASP A 17 -8.78 2.65 -8.64
N ILE A 18 -7.80 2.49 -7.75
CA ILE A 18 -6.45 2.05 -8.14
C ILE A 18 -6.44 0.54 -8.05
N LYS A 19 -6.52 -0.11 -9.21
CA LYS A 19 -6.48 -1.57 -9.31
C LYS A 19 -5.20 -2.12 -8.68
N SER A 20 -5.36 -3.10 -7.78
CA SER A 20 -4.24 -3.79 -7.14
C SER A 20 -3.24 -2.83 -6.48
N ALA A 21 -3.73 -1.76 -5.84
CA ALA A 21 -2.86 -0.75 -5.21
C ALA A 21 -1.85 -1.36 -4.24
N TYR A 22 -2.22 -2.43 -3.52
CA TYR A 22 -1.30 -3.09 -2.58
C TYR A 22 -0.25 -3.97 -3.27
N ASP A 23 -0.58 -4.56 -4.43
CA ASP A 23 0.34 -5.45 -5.15
C ASP A 23 1.29 -4.69 -6.08
N THR A 24 0.88 -3.49 -6.51
CA THR A 24 1.60 -2.69 -7.53
C THR A 24 2.57 -1.67 -6.93
N VAL A 25 2.50 -1.42 -5.62
CA VAL A 25 3.42 -0.49 -4.96
C VAL A 25 4.79 -1.13 -4.79
N ASP A 26 5.82 -0.42 -5.23
CA ASP A 26 7.21 -0.81 -4.98
C ASP A 26 7.50 -0.73 -3.47
N ARG A 27 7.77 -1.89 -2.87
CA ARG A 27 8.09 -2.03 -1.44
C ARG A 27 9.30 -1.18 -1.02
N ARG A 28 10.22 -0.87 -1.93
CA ARG A 28 11.36 0.03 -1.65
C ARG A 28 10.89 1.43 -1.25
N GLN A 29 9.82 1.93 -1.89
CA GLN A 29 9.23 3.23 -1.54
C GLN A 29 8.57 3.19 -0.16
N ILE A 30 7.90 2.09 0.18
CA ILE A 30 7.30 1.88 1.51
C ILE A 30 8.40 1.92 2.58
N TRP A 31 9.50 1.19 2.35
CA TRP A 31 10.59 1.15 3.32
C TRP A 31 11.29 2.51 3.48
N HIS A 32 11.54 3.22 2.38
CA HIS A 32 12.11 4.57 2.44
C HIS A 32 11.23 5.56 3.22
N ALA A 33 9.91 5.44 3.09
CA ALA A 33 8.97 6.27 3.85
C ALA A 33 8.98 5.91 5.36
N LEU A 34 9.06 4.63 5.68
CA LEU A 34 9.06 4.13 7.06
C LEU A 34 10.35 4.44 7.82
N GLU A 35 11.51 4.41 7.17
CA GLU A 35 12.80 4.79 7.77
C GLU A 35 12.79 6.20 8.37
N ASN A 36 12.00 7.12 7.80
CA ASN A 36 11.89 8.50 8.26
C ASN A 36 10.88 8.70 9.40
N THR A 37 10.07 7.69 9.73
CA THR A 37 8.91 7.83 10.62
C THR A 37 8.87 6.81 11.75
N ALA A 38 9.63 5.72 11.67
CA ALA A 38 9.64 4.63 12.63
C ALA A 38 11.06 4.26 13.09
N PRO A 39 11.23 3.69 14.30
CA PRO A 39 12.52 3.18 14.76
C PRO A 39 13.07 2.09 13.84
N ALA A 40 14.38 2.09 13.61
CA ALA A 40 15.06 1.16 12.72
C ALA A 40 14.74 -0.32 13.03
N ALA A 41 14.66 -0.71 14.31
CA ALA A 41 14.32 -2.07 14.71
C ALA A 41 12.91 -2.51 14.24
N LEU A 42 11.93 -1.60 14.28
CA LEU A 42 10.58 -1.86 13.81
C LEU A 42 10.54 -1.97 12.29
N VAL A 43 11.26 -1.10 11.58
CA VAL A 43 11.36 -1.16 10.11
C VAL A 43 12.03 -2.45 9.66
N SER A 44 13.09 -2.89 10.34
CA SER A 44 13.75 -4.17 10.05
C SER A 44 12.83 -5.37 10.30
N LEU A 45 12.05 -5.36 11.38
CA LEU A 45 11.05 -6.42 11.63
C LEU A 45 10.00 -6.48 10.53
N LEU A 46 9.48 -5.32 10.10
CA LEU A 46 8.51 -5.24 9.02
C LEU A 46 9.10 -5.70 7.68
N ARG A 47 10.34 -5.31 7.34
CA ARG A 47 11.03 -5.81 6.15
C ARG A 47 11.10 -7.33 6.13
N ASN A 48 11.56 -7.94 7.23
CA ASN A 48 11.65 -9.39 7.34
C ASN A 48 10.28 -10.08 7.24
N LEU A 49 9.22 -9.42 7.73
CA LEU A 49 7.86 -9.95 7.64
C LEU A 49 7.27 -9.87 6.23
N PHE A 50 7.75 -9.00 5.34
CA PHE A 50 7.09 -8.70 4.06
C PHE A 50 7.93 -9.01 2.81
N ASP A 51 9.26 -9.07 2.89
CA ASP A 51 10.13 -9.30 1.73
C ASP A 51 10.29 -10.81 1.38
N GLU A 52 10.12 -11.72 2.35
CA GLU A 52 10.26 -13.18 2.16
C GLU A 52 8.95 -13.97 2.40
N VAL A 53 7.79 -13.32 2.23
CA VAL A 53 6.50 -14.01 2.45
C VAL A 53 6.20 -14.94 1.28
N GLN A 54 6.40 -16.24 1.50
CA GLN A 54 5.75 -17.27 0.69
C GLN A 54 4.35 -17.53 1.28
N ILE A 55 3.31 -17.12 0.55
CA ILE A 55 1.93 -17.47 0.87
C ILE A 55 1.57 -18.69 0.03
N GLU A 56 1.61 -19.87 0.64
CA GLU A 56 1.14 -21.10 0.01
C GLU A 56 -0.29 -21.39 0.44
N VAL A 57 -1.21 -21.53 -0.53
CA VAL A 57 -2.59 -21.89 -0.26
C VAL A 57 -2.72 -23.40 -0.39
N LEU A 58 -2.93 -24.08 0.74
CA LEU A 58 -3.22 -25.51 0.76
C LEU A 58 -4.65 -25.75 0.27
N LEU A 59 -4.79 -26.29 -0.94
CA LEU A 59 -6.06 -26.70 -1.52
C LEU A 59 -6.16 -28.22 -1.47
N ASN A 60 -7.10 -28.77 -0.68
CA ASN A 60 -7.34 -30.22 -0.55
C ASN A 60 -6.07 -31.02 -0.22
N ASN A 61 -5.21 -30.51 0.67
CA ASN A 61 -3.94 -31.15 1.05
C ASN A 61 -2.92 -31.30 -0.10
N ALA A 62 -3.17 -30.66 -1.25
CA ALA A 62 -2.22 -30.48 -2.33
C ALA A 62 -1.71 -29.03 -2.31
N THR A 63 -0.40 -28.88 -2.47
CA THR A 63 0.24 -27.58 -2.64
C THR A 63 0.01 -27.11 -4.07
N SER A 64 -0.66 -25.96 -4.23
CA SER A 64 -0.68 -25.26 -5.52
C SER A 64 0.41 -24.20 -5.47
N THR A 65 1.48 -24.43 -6.23
CA THR A 65 2.59 -23.48 -6.41
C THR A 65 2.22 -22.34 -7.34
#